data_AF-A0A2G2GBK4-F1
#
_entry.id   AF-A0A2G2GBK4-F1
#
_cell.length_a   1.000
_cell.length_b   1.000
_cell.length_c   1.000
_cell.angle_alpha   90.00
_cell.angle_beta   90.00
_cell.angle_gamma   90.00
#
_symmetry.space_group_name_H-M   'P 1'
#
loop_
_entity.id
_entity.type
_entity.pdbx_description
1 polymer ?
#
loop_
_entity_poly.entity_id
_entity_poly.type
_entity_poly.pdbx_seq_one_letter_code
_entity_poly.pdbx_strand_id
1 'polypeptide(L)' 'MLDIDYFKKYNDTYGHVKGDTVLAKIAQAIKNSNLRPKDYVARCGGEEFIVILPKTHVSGSVVVVKRIIEILES' A
#
# COMPACT_ATOMS: atom_id res chain seq x y z
N MET A 1 -5.48 6.26 3.93
CA MET A 1 -4.18 6.57 3.31
C MET A 1 -3.18 5.61 3.88
N LEU A 2 -2.27 5.11 3.05
CA LEU A 2 -1.20 4.20 3.43
C LEU A 2 0.10 4.99 3.30
N ASP A 3 0.91 4.99 4.35
CA ASP A 3 2.22 5.62 4.40
C ASP A 3 3.23 4.56 4.83
N ILE A 4 4.45 4.61 4.29
CA ILE A 4 5.48 3.60 4.58
C ILE A 4 6.35 4.10 5.73
N ASP A 5 6.20 3.45 6.88
CA ASP A 5 6.98 3.77 8.06
C ASP A 5 8.49 3.72 7.78
N TYR A 6 9.18 4.80 8.15
CA TYR A 6 10.65 4.94 8.08
C TYR A 6 11.26 4.77 6.67
N PHE A 7 10.51 5.00 5.59
CA PHE A 7 11.00 4.77 4.22
C PHE A 7 12.26 5.57 3.87
N LYS A 8 12.32 6.85 4.28
CA LYS A 8 13.55 7.65 4.12
C LYS A 8 14.76 7.00 4.80
N LYS A 9 14.62 6.59 6.07
CA LYS A 9 15.70 5.93 6.82
C LYS A 9 16.13 4.62 6.17
N TYR A 10 15.17 3.86 5.64
CA TYR A 10 15.45 2.64 4.87
C TYR A 10 16.27 2.95 3.61
N ASN A 11 15.87 3.97 2.84
CA ASN A 11 16.62 4.42 1.65
C ASN A 11 18.03 4.91 2.00
N ASP A 12 18.18 5.67 3.07
CA ASP A 12 19.48 6.15 3.53
C ASP A 12 20.41 4.99 3.93
N THR A 13 19.84 3.88 4.40
CA THR A 13 20.59 2.69 4.85
C THR A 13 20.92 1.71 3.70
N TYR A 14 19.97 1.47 2.81
CA TYR A 14 20.03 0.39 1.81
C TYR A 14 20.07 0.89 0.36
N GLY A 15 19.96 2.20 0.15
CA GLY A 15 19.92 2.84 -1.15
C GLY A 15 18.54 2.83 -1.82
N HIS A 16 18.32 3.79 -2.71
CA HIS A 16 17.04 4.00 -3.40
C HIS A 16 16.57 2.79 -4.22
N VAL A 17 17.49 2.00 -4.80
CA VAL A 17 17.13 0.78 -5.55
C VAL A 17 16.40 -0.23 -4.66
N LYS A 18 16.79 -0.34 -3.39
CA LYS A 18 16.07 -1.17 -2.42
C LYS A 18 14.73 -0.54 -2.03
N GLY A 19 14.66 0.78 -1.91
CA GLY A 19 13.41 1.52 -1.76
C GLY A 19 12.40 1.23 -2.86
N ASP A 20 12.83 1.26 -4.12
CA ASP A 20 11.98 0.95 -5.28
C ASP A 20 11.43 -0.49 -5.21
N THR A 21 12.23 -1.42 -4.71
CA THR A 21 11.81 -2.81 -4.48
C THR A 21 10.70 -2.87 -3.41
N VAL A 22 10.83 -2.11 -2.32
CA VAL A 22 9.81 -2.03 -1.27
C VAL A 22 8.51 -1.42 -1.81
N LEU A 23 8.60 -0.31 -2.56
CA LEU A 23 7.44 0.32 -3.21
C LEU A 23 6.72 -0.63 -4.16
N ALA A 24 7.48 -1.39 -4.96
CA ALA A 24 6.93 -2.40 -5.87
C ALA A 24 6.20 -3.53 -5.11
N LYS A 25 6.78 -4.02 -4.00
CA LYS A 25 6.14 -5.02 -3.15
C LYS A 25 4.82 -4.53 -2.57
N ILE A 26 4.77 -3.28 -2.10
CA ILE A 26 3.55 -2.69 -1.54
C ILE A 26 2.48 -2.52 -2.61
N ALA A 27 2.85 -2.00 -3.79
CA ALA A 27 1.94 -1.92 -4.91
C ALA A 27 1.38 -3.30 -5.30
N GLN A 28 2.21 -4.34 -5.27
CA GLN A 28 1.79 -5.70 -5.55
C GLN A 28 0.86 -6.27 -4.48
N ALA A 29 1.14 -6.02 -3.20
CA ALA A 29 0.28 -6.43 -2.09
C ALA A 29 -1.12 -5.79 -2.20
N ILE A 30 -1.17 -4.49 -2.54
CA ILE A 30 -2.45 -3.79 -2.76
C ILE A 30 -3.21 -4.42 -3.93
N LYS A 31 -2.54 -4.72 -5.06
CA LYS A 31 -3.15 -5.41 -6.19
C LYS A 31 -3.68 -6.80 -5.83
N ASN A 32 -2.93 -7.55 -5.01
CA ASN A 32 -3.28 -8.90 -4.59
C ASN A 32 -4.37 -8.95 -3.49
N SER A 33 -4.72 -7.81 -2.88
CA SER A 33 -5.72 -7.71 -1.81
C SER A 33 -7.18 -7.87 -2.25
N ASN A 34 -7.41 -8.35 -3.47
CA ASN A 34 -8.73 -8.54 -4.09
C ASN A 34 -9.59 -7.25 -4.04
N LEU A 35 -9.03 -6.16 -4.58
CA LEU A 35 -9.79 -4.93 -4.81
C LEU A 35 -10.90 -5.18 -5.84
N ARG A 36 -12.05 -4.54 -5.66
CA ARG A 36 -13.16 -4.64 -6.62
C ARG A 36 -12.83 -3.82 -7.87
N PRO A 37 -13.44 -4.10 -9.03
CA PRO A 37 -13.20 -3.32 -10.25
C PRO A 37 -13.44 -1.81 -10.14
N LYS A 38 -14.28 -1.39 -9.18
CA LYS A 38 -14.61 0.01 -8.91
C LYS A 38 -13.73 0.67 -7.84
N ASP A 39 -12.84 -0.09 -7.21
CA ASP A 39 -11.89 0.42 -6.24
C ASP A 39 -10.66 0.94 -7.00
N TYR A 40 -10.12 2.06 -6.55
CA TYR A 40 -8.98 2.70 -7.20
C TYR A 40 -7.80 2.75 -6.24
N VAL A 41 -6.61 2.55 -6.77
CA VAL A 41 -5.36 2.77 -6.06
C VAL A 41 -4.52 3.79 -6.83
N ALA A 42 -3.92 4.72 -6.09
CA ALA A 42 -2.98 5.69 -6.63
C ALA A 42 -1.78 5.81 -5.69
N ARG A 43 -0.61 6.08 -6.25
CA ARG A 43 0.55 6.56 -5.50
C ARG A 43 0.50 8.08 -5.55
N CYS A 44 0.36 8.72 -4.38
CA CYS A 44 0.17 10.17 -4.29
C CYS A 44 1.44 10.92 -3.91
N GLY A 45 2.44 10.22 -3.38
CA GLY A 45 3.73 10.79 -2.99
C GLY A 45 4.89 9.81 -3.19
N GLY A 46 6.05 10.17 -2.63
CA GLY A 46 7.26 9.35 -2.67
C GLY A 46 7.05 7.99 -1.99
N GLU A 47 6.33 7.96 -0.88
CA GLU A 47 6.07 6.76 -0.08
C GLU A 47 4.58 6.54 0.25
N GLU A 48 3.70 7.40 -0.28
CA GLU A 48 2.28 7.43 0.07
C GLU A 48 1.40 6.78 -1.01
N PHE A 49 0.49 5.92 -0.57
CA PHE A 49 -0.54 5.29 -1.40
C PHE A 49 -1.95 5.62 -0.90
N ILE A 50 -2.87 5.88 -1.83
CA ILE A 50 -4.28 6.10 -1.54
C ILE A 50 -5.10 4.99 -2.20
N VAL A 51 -5.97 4.37 -1.41
CA VAL A 51 -6.99 3.44 -1.89
C VAL A 51 -8.35 4.08 -1.72
N ILE A 52 -9.04 4.29 -2.83
CA ILE A 52 -10.39 4.86 -2.89
C ILE A 52 -11.38 3.70 -3.02
N LEU A 53 -12.32 3.62 -2.09
CA LEU A 53 -13.31 2.54 -2.00
C LEU A 53 -14.73 3.11 -2.13
N PRO A 54 -15.25 3.29 -3.35
CA PRO A 54 -16.57 3.87 -3.54
C PRO A 54 -17.68 3.01 -2.92
N LYS A 55 -18.64 3.68 -2.27
CA LYS A 55 -19.78 3.04 -1.61
C LYS A 55 -19.34 1.96 -0.60
N THR A 56 -18.33 2.27 0.20
CA THR A 56 -17.79 1.39 1.24
C THR A 56 -17.86 2.10 2.58
N HIS A 57 -18.49 1.48 3.56
CA HIS A 57 -18.46 1.95 4.94
C HIS A 57 -17.09 1.71 5.58
N VAL A 58 -16.82 2.42 6.69
CA VAL A 58 -15.55 2.31 7.41
C VAL A 58 -15.22 0.87 7.81
N SER A 59 -16.20 0.06 8.22
CA SER A 59 -15.97 -1.35 8.53
C SER A 59 -15.43 -2.14 7.33
N GLY A 60 -15.93 -1.86 6.13
CA GLY A 60 -15.45 -2.48 4.89
C GLY A 60 -14.06 -2.00 4.48
N SER A 61 -13.71 -0.73 4.72
CA SER A 61 -12.36 -0.24 4.44
C SER A 61 -11.32 -0.88 5.37
N VAL A 62 -11.67 -1.10 6.64
CA VAL A 62 -10.81 -1.82 7.59
C VAL A 62 -10.52 -3.24 7.11
N VAL A 63 -11.50 -3.95 6.56
CA VAL A 63 -11.29 -5.30 5.99
C VAL A 63 -10.30 -5.26 4.83
N VAL A 64 -10.43 -4.30 3.92
CA VAL A 64 -9.49 -4.15 2.79
C VAL A 64 -8.07 -3.87 3.30
N VAL A 65 -7.92 -2.93 4.25
CA VAL A 65 -6.62 -2.59 4.82
C VAL A 65 -5.98 -3.79 5.52
N LYS A 66 -6.75 -4.56 6.31
CA LYS A 66 -6.24 -5.77 6.97
C LYS A 66 -5.68 -6.79 5.98
N ARG A 67 -6.40 -7.05 4.88
CA ARG A 67 -5.89 -7.97 3.84
C ARG A 67 -4.59 -7.48 3.20
N ILE A 68 -4.44 -6.17 2.98
CA ILE A 68 -3.20 -5.61 2.44
C ILE A 68 -2.05 -5.87 3.42
N ILE A 69 -2.26 -5.65 4.72
CA ILE A 69 -1.25 -5.88 5.76
C ILE A 69 -0.90 -7.37 5.85
N GLU A 70 -1.89 -8.27 5.88
CA GLU A 70 -1.66 -9.72 5.92
C GLU A 70 -0.80 -10.21 4.74
N ILE A 71 -0.98 -9.65 3.53
CA ILE A 71 -0.17 -9.98 2.35
C ILE A 71 1.26 -9.42 2.45
N LEU A 72 1.47 -8.33 3.19
CA LEU A 72 2.81 -7.76 3.40
C LEU A 72 3.62 -8.53 4.44
N GLU A 73 2.93 -9.13 5.42
CA GLU A 73 3.54 -9.90 6.50
C GLU A 73 3.78 -11.38 6.14
N SER A 74 3.19 -11.87 5.04
CA SER A 74 3.37 -13.23 4.51
C SER A 74 4.63 -13.40 3.66
#